data_AF-A0A832R7M0-F1
#
_entry.id   AF-A0A832R7M0-F1
#
_cell.length_a   1.000
_cell.length_b   1.000
_cell.length_c   1.000
_cell.angle_alpha   90.00
_cell.angle_beta   90.00
_cell.angle_gamma   90.00
#
_symmetry.space_group_name_H-M   'P 1'
#
loop_
_entity.id
_entity.type
_entity.pdbx_description
1 polymer ?
#
loop_
_entity_poly.entity_id
_entity_poly.type
_entity_poly.pdbx_seq_one_letter_code
_entity_poly.pdbx_strand_id
1 'polypeptide(L)'
;MFHYLIDKAQHKAAGVAGKAGMSLSVLACSVFLSSFAATAVQAQVSGQTACDASCLSDIAKTYMEAIGARGVPDLPAGANPVYYTDPYDVSSIPWASRVYFTEDQVPMMIGDALWGSLTAYGEDATIVADAETGGVAWFGWVEEHGNPSYYAMRMKVEDSKVSEVETIVARLEEPGLFSEDVKGRAAYAELMETVPAASRSSRERLVDIAHGYYSTLQQNDGTLFAEFSDDCSWHENGADVVASVPDITDEGCGHLFEIGYFKPIDRVRDRAFPVVDEERGLVVAVSTRDQNNNNVTWQTTDGVERKIDDVIYYSHSRGAIELLKIEDGEITAIRSVTNFLPYYMPSPWQQRAVSPAND
;
A
#
# COMPACT_ATOMS: atom_id res chain seq x y z
N MET A 1 -24.65 -26.93 16.78
CA MET A 1 -25.36 -28.13 16.32
C MET A 1 -25.96 -27.84 14.94
N PHE A 2 -25.20 -27.98 13.87
CA PHE A 2 -25.72 -28.23 12.52
C PHE A 2 -24.58 -28.85 11.71
N HIS A 3 -24.73 -30.14 11.43
CA HIS A 3 -23.83 -30.97 10.64
C HIS A 3 -24.05 -30.67 9.15
N TYR A 4 -22.97 -30.52 8.38
CA TYR A 4 -23.01 -30.55 6.92
C TYR A 4 -22.53 -31.93 6.47
N LEU A 5 -23.43 -32.69 5.84
CA LEU A 5 -23.14 -33.99 5.23
C LEU A 5 -22.72 -33.79 3.78
N ILE A 6 -21.59 -34.42 3.45
CA ILE A 6 -21.04 -34.59 2.11
C ILE A 6 -21.91 -35.61 1.38
N ASP A 7 -22.27 -35.35 0.12
CA ASP A 7 -22.75 -36.39 -0.79
C ASP A 7 -21.84 -36.49 -2.02
N LYS A 8 -21.35 -37.70 -2.26
CA LYS A 8 -20.52 -38.12 -3.39
C LYS A 8 -21.44 -38.86 -4.35
N ALA A 9 -21.58 -38.37 -5.58
CA ALA A 9 -22.11 -39.16 -6.69
C ALA A 9 -21.02 -39.41 -7.74
N GLN A 10 -20.55 -40.65 -7.79
CA GLN A 10 -19.86 -41.21 -8.96
C GLN A 10 -20.90 -41.76 -9.93
N HIS A 11 -20.75 -41.53 -11.23
CA HIS A 11 -21.21 -42.48 -12.25
C HIS A 11 -20.28 -42.54 -13.46
N LYS A 12 -20.15 -43.78 -13.95
CA LYS A 12 -19.21 -44.34 -14.92
C LYS A 12 -19.47 -43.95 -16.37
N ALA A 13 -18.35 -43.81 -17.10
CA ALA A 13 -17.99 -44.35 -18.42
C ALA A 13 -19.06 -44.55 -19.52
N ALA A 14 -18.77 -44.00 -20.70
CA ALA A 14 -18.90 -44.68 -21.98
C ALA A 14 -17.87 -44.11 -22.98
N GLY A 15 -17.01 -44.96 -23.53
CA GLY A 15 -16.10 -44.61 -24.61
C GLY A 15 -16.70 -44.90 -25.97
N VAL A 16 -16.20 -44.22 -27.02
CA VAL A 16 -16.15 -44.74 -28.39
C VAL A 16 -14.88 -44.24 -29.05
N ALA A 17 -14.02 -45.19 -29.44
CA ALA A 17 -12.89 -44.98 -30.32
C ALA A 17 -13.37 -45.03 -31.78
N GLY A 18 -12.87 -44.11 -32.62
CA GLY A 18 -13.07 -44.14 -34.07
C GLY A 18 -11.78 -43.72 -34.78
N LYS A 19 -11.01 -44.71 -35.25
CA LYS A 19 -9.92 -44.54 -36.21
C LYS A 19 -10.49 -44.57 -37.63
N ALA A 20 -10.10 -43.61 -38.46
CA ALA A 20 -9.99 -43.70 -39.92
C ALA A 20 -8.92 -42.68 -40.33
N GLY A 21 -7.95 -42.94 -41.19
CA GLY A 21 -7.99 -43.75 -42.40
C GLY A 21 -7.55 -42.83 -43.54
N MET A 22 -6.25 -42.86 -43.81
CA MET A 22 -5.49 -42.16 -44.84
C MET A 22 -6.12 -42.26 -46.24
N SER A 23 -6.13 -41.16 -47.00
CA SER A 23 -6.12 -41.25 -48.46
C SER A 23 -5.39 -40.06 -49.09
N LEU A 24 -4.35 -40.42 -49.84
CA LEU A 24 -3.52 -39.56 -50.67
C LEU A 24 -4.31 -39.24 -51.95
N SER A 25 -4.42 -37.97 -52.33
CA SER A 25 -4.85 -37.59 -53.67
C SER A 25 -3.98 -36.45 -54.16
N VAL A 26 -3.06 -36.79 -55.05
CA VAL A 26 -2.23 -35.88 -55.82
C VAL A 26 -3.13 -35.26 -56.89
N LEU A 27 -3.45 -33.98 -56.75
CA LEU A 27 -4.02 -33.18 -57.83
C LEU A 27 -3.07 -32.02 -58.13
N ALA A 28 -2.35 -32.16 -59.24
CA ALA A 28 -1.59 -31.08 -59.83
C ALA A 28 -2.58 -30.01 -60.34
N CYS A 29 -2.45 -28.77 -59.86
CA CYS A 29 -3.12 -27.63 -60.46
C CYS A 29 -2.22 -26.39 -60.36
N SER A 30 -1.55 -26.12 -61.48
CA SER A 30 -1.32 -24.81 -62.09
C SER A 30 -1.05 -23.62 -61.17
N VAL A 31 0.23 -23.23 -61.10
CA VAL A 31 0.70 -21.93 -60.60
C VAL A 31 0.11 -20.82 -61.47
N PHE A 32 -0.84 -20.05 -60.92
CA PHE A 32 -1.11 -18.69 -61.39
C PHE A 32 -0.41 -17.73 -60.42
N LEU A 33 0.67 -17.10 -60.87
CA LEU A 33 1.28 -15.94 -60.22
C LEU A 33 0.35 -14.73 -60.44
N SER A 34 -0.67 -14.60 -59.59
CA SER A 34 -1.35 -13.33 -59.38
C SER A 34 -0.54 -12.55 -58.34
N SER A 35 0.17 -11.52 -58.80
CA SER A 35 0.82 -10.52 -57.94
C SER A 35 -0.24 -9.79 -57.12
N PHE A 36 -0.59 -10.32 -55.96
CA PHE A 36 -1.20 -9.53 -54.90
C PHE A 36 -0.09 -8.68 -54.29
N ALA A 37 -0.09 -7.39 -54.62
CA ALA A 37 0.59 -6.40 -53.80
C ALA A 37 -0.09 -6.45 -52.43
N ALA A 38 0.52 -7.17 -51.49
CA ALA A 38 0.16 -7.08 -50.09
C ALA A 38 0.52 -5.68 -49.62
N THR A 39 -0.43 -4.75 -49.70
CA THR A 39 -0.41 -3.57 -48.84
C THR A 39 -0.48 -4.10 -47.42
N ALA A 40 0.69 -4.20 -46.78
CA ALA A 40 0.78 -4.37 -45.35
C ALA A 40 0.06 -3.17 -44.74
N VAL A 41 -1.20 -3.37 -44.34
CA VAL A 41 -1.85 -2.49 -43.38
C VAL A 41 -1.04 -2.67 -42.10
N GLN A 42 -0.08 -1.78 -41.89
CA GLN A 42 0.49 -1.59 -40.57
C GLN A 42 -0.66 -1.15 -39.69
N ALA A 43 -1.26 -2.09 -38.97
CA ALA A 43 -2.04 -1.76 -37.80
C ALA A 43 -1.08 -0.98 -36.90
N GLN A 44 -1.26 0.34 -36.83
CA GLN A 44 -0.77 1.09 -35.69
C GLN A 44 -1.52 0.52 -34.50
N VAL A 45 -0.92 -0.46 -33.83
CA VAL A 45 -1.15 -0.63 -32.41
C VAL A 45 -0.71 0.71 -31.85
N SER A 46 -1.67 1.58 -31.53
CA SER A 46 -1.46 2.67 -30.61
C SER A 46 -1.04 2.00 -29.31
N GLY A 47 0.26 1.72 -29.17
CA GLY A 47 0.81 1.31 -27.91
C GLY A 47 0.52 2.47 -26.97
N GLN A 48 -0.45 2.30 -26.08
CA GLN A 48 -0.47 3.13 -24.89
C GLN A 48 0.88 2.87 -24.24
N THR A 49 1.76 3.86 -24.31
CA THR A 49 3.01 3.83 -23.59
C THR A 49 2.66 3.63 -22.12
N ALA A 50 3.27 2.61 -21.49
CA ALA A 50 3.13 2.40 -20.06
C ALA A 50 3.41 3.72 -19.32
N CYS A 51 2.63 4.00 -18.28
CA CYS A 51 2.69 5.24 -17.52
C CYS A 51 4.08 5.35 -16.85
N ASP A 52 4.87 6.36 -17.21
CA ASP A 52 6.14 6.65 -16.56
C ASP A 52 5.94 7.32 -15.19
N ALA A 53 7.04 7.58 -14.47
CA ALA A 53 6.97 8.16 -13.12
C ALA A 53 6.26 9.53 -13.07
N SER A 54 6.38 10.35 -14.12
CA SER A 54 5.69 11.64 -14.20
C SER A 54 4.19 11.42 -14.39
N CYS A 55 3.82 10.57 -15.34
CA CYS A 55 2.43 10.19 -15.59
C CYS A 55 1.75 9.62 -14.33
N LEU A 56 2.46 8.77 -13.57
CA LEU A 56 1.96 8.20 -12.32
C LEU A 56 1.74 9.27 -11.25
N SER A 57 2.71 10.17 -11.10
CA SER A 57 2.63 11.29 -10.15
C SER A 57 1.50 12.25 -10.50
N ASP A 58 1.29 12.52 -11.79
CA ASP A 58 0.22 13.40 -12.27
C ASP A 58 -1.16 12.77 -12.04
N ILE A 59 -1.32 11.46 -12.25
CA ILE A 59 -2.57 10.75 -11.89
C ILE A 59 -2.86 10.84 -10.38
N ALA A 60 -1.84 10.66 -9.53
CA ALA A 60 -2.02 10.79 -8.08
C ALA A 60 -2.43 12.21 -7.67
N LYS A 61 -1.85 13.25 -8.30
CA LYS A 61 -2.27 14.65 -8.11
C LYS A 61 -3.68 14.90 -8.58
N THR A 62 -4.06 14.42 -9.77
CA THR A 62 -5.44 14.53 -10.28
C THR A 62 -6.43 13.85 -9.34
N TYR A 63 -6.07 12.70 -8.74
CA TYR A 63 -6.89 12.07 -7.70
C TYR A 63 -7.08 13.00 -6.49
N MET A 64 -5.99 13.59 -5.97
CA MET A 64 -6.05 14.49 -4.81
C MET A 64 -6.80 15.80 -5.11
N GLU A 65 -6.65 16.33 -6.32
CA GLU A 65 -7.44 17.46 -6.81
C GLU A 65 -8.93 17.12 -6.89
N ALA A 66 -9.29 15.94 -7.40
CA ALA A 66 -10.67 15.50 -7.55
C ALA A 66 -11.39 15.29 -6.21
N ILE A 67 -10.72 14.66 -5.23
CA ILE A 67 -11.26 14.49 -3.88
C ILE A 67 -11.33 15.84 -3.13
N GLY A 68 -10.37 16.73 -3.37
CA GLY A 68 -10.31 18.06 -2.78
C GLY A 68 -11.25 19.09 -3.42
N ALA A 69 -11.78 18.84 -4.61
CA ALA A 69 -12.64 19.74 -5.38
C ALA A 69 -14.04 19.97 -4.78
N ARG A 70 -14.22 19.71 -3.48
CA ARG A 70 -15.47 19.93 -2.76
C ARG A 70 -15.85 21.41 -2.79
N GLY A 71 -16.70 21.77 -3.74
CA GLY A 71 -17.65 22.86 -3.54
C GLY A 71 -18.75 22.31 -2.62
N VAL A 72 -18.68 22.55 -1.31
CA VAL A 72 -19.86 22.38 -0.45
C VAL A 72 -20.93 23.30 -1.05
N PRO A 73 -22.01 22.80 -1.68
CA PRO A 73 -23.13 23.68 -1.96
C PRO A 73 -23.59 24.16 -0.59
N ASP A 74 -23.83 25.46 -0.41
CA ASP A 74 -24.50 25.98 0.79
C ASP A 74 -25.77 25.16 1.02
N LEU A 75 -25.71 24.14 1.86
CA LEU A 75 -26.86 23.31 2.16
C LEU A 75 -27.76 24.17 3.05
N PRO A 76 -28.99 24.47 2.64
CA PRO A 76 -29.88 25.26 3.47
C PRO A 76 -30.09 24.55 4.81
N ALA A 77 -30.11 25.32 5.89
CA ALA A 77 -30.33 24.80 7.23
C ALA A 77 -31.62 23.95 7.27
N GLY A 78 -31.48 22.67 7.61
CA GLY A 78 -32.59 21.70 7.64
C GLY A 78 -32.68 20.75 6.44
N ALA A 79 -31.76 20.81 5.48
CA ALA A 79 -31.63 19.78 4.46
C ALA A 79 -31.25 18.43 5.11
N ASN A 80 -32.05 17.40 4.86
CA ASN A 80 -31.74 16.03 5.27
C ASN A 80 -30.71 15.48 4.27
N PRO A 81 -29.48 15.10 4.68
CA PRO A 81 -28.43 14.64 3.79
C PRO A 81 -28.74 13.20 3.36
N VAL A 82 -29.77 13.03 2.57
CA VAL A 82 -30.16 11.73 2.03
C VAL A 82 -29.77 11.75 0.56
N TYR A 83 -28.61 11.15 0.29
CA TYR A 83 -28.22 10.45 -0.93
C TYR A 83 -28.57 11.14 -2.28
N TYR A 84 -27.53 11.40 -3.09
CA TYR A 84 -27.55 11.73 -4.53
C TYR A 84 -27.70 13.22 -4.92
N THR A 85 -26.58 13.94 -4.86
CA THR A 85 -26.01 14.67 -6.00
C THR A 85 -24.51 14.76 -5.76
N ASP A 86 -23.70 14.15 -6.62
CA ASP A 86 -22.24 14.00 -6.47
C ASP A 86 -21.56 15.38 -6.44
N PRO A 87 -21.09 15.89 -5.28
CA PRO A 87 -20.35 17.15 -5.24
C PRO A 87 -18.88 16.96 -5.63
N TYR A 88 -18.48 15.75 -6.05
CA TYR A 88 -17.09 15.39 -6.35
C TYR A 88 -16.94 15.03 -7.83
N ASP A 89 -15.82 15.42 -8.44
CA ASP A 89 -15.51 15.06 -9.82
C ASP A 89 -14.76 13.72 -9.89
N VAL A 90 -15.43 12.63 -9.52
CA VAL A 90 -14.90 11.28 -9.71
C VAL A 90 -14.64 10.97 -11.19
N SER A 91 -15.24 11.71 -12.12
CA SER A 91 -15.13 11.48 -13.56
C SER A 91 -13.83 11.97 -14.18
N SER A 92 -13.14 12.89 -13.49
CA SER A 92 -11.81 13.40 -13.89
C SER A 92 -10.69 12.37 -13.77
N ILE A 93 -10.88 11.34 -12.94
CA ILE A 93 -9.88 10.29 -12.73
C ILE A 93 -10.06 9.20 -13.79
N PRO A 94 -8.96 8.74 -14.44
CA PRO A 94 -9.03 7.68 -15.44
C PRO A 94 -9.21 6.32 -14.75
N TRP A 95 -10.43 5.97 -14.33
CA TRP A 95 -10.66 4.68 -13.66
C TRP A 95 -10.54 3.49 -14.62
N ALA A 96 -9.98 2.38 -14.12
CA ALA A 96 -10.08 1.09 -14.77
C ALA A 96 -11.53 0.59 -14.73
N SER A 97 -11.86 -0.40 -15.56
CA SER A 97 -13.21 -1.00 -15.55
C SER A 97 -13.58 -1.66 -14.22
N ARG A 98 -12.57 -2.06 -13.45
CA ARG A 98 -12.68 -2.59 -12.10
C ARG A 98 -11.63 -1.91 -11.24
N VAL A 99 -12.07 -1.34 -10.13
CA VAL A 99 -11.20 -0.65 -9.17
C VAL A 99 -11.36 -1.33 -7.81
N TYR A 100 -10.25 -1.56 -7.14
CA TYR A 100 -10.27 -1.93 -5.72
C TYR A 100 -9.91 -0.71 -4.88
N PHE A 101 -10.87 -0.27 -4.07
CA PHE A 101 -10.79 0.98 -3.33
C PHE A 101 -11.02 0.71 -1.86
N THR A 102 -10.07 1.11 -1.02
CA THR A 102 -10.14 0.92 0.43
C THR A 102 -9.65 2.15 1.17
N GLU A 103 -10.32 2.49 2.25
CA GLU A 103 -9.83 3.43 3.28
C GLU A 103 -9.83 2.71 4.61
N ASP A 104 -8.75 2.83 5.38
CA ASP A 104 -8.61 2.28 6.72
C ASP A 104 -8.93 0.77 6.81
N GLN A 105 -8.45 0.02 5.80
CA GLN A 105 -8.69 -1.43 5.62
C GLN A 105 -10.17 -1.83 5.40
N VAL A 106 -11.03 -0.88 5.03
CA VAL A 106 -12.43 -1.15 4.66
C VAL A 106 -12.61 -1.00 3.15
N PRO A 107 -13.09 -2.03 2.43
CA PRO A 107 -13.45 -1.89 1.02
C PRO A 107 -14.75 -1.11 0.87
N MET A 108 -14.77 -0.16 -0.06
CA MET A 108 -15.92 0.73 -0.27
C MET A 108 -16.03 1.18 -1.73
N MET A 109 -17.10 1.92 -2.04
CA MET A 109 -17.30 2.50 -3.36
C MET A 109 -16.49 3.78 -3.51
N ILE A 110 -16.06 4.08 -4.75
CA ILE A 110 -15.47 5.38 -5.09
C ILE A 110 -16.50 6.48 -4.75
N GLY A 111 -16.04 7.56 -4.11
CA GLY A 111 -16.89 8.66 -3.65
C GLY A 111 -17.39 8.53 -2.21
N ASP A 112 -17.02 7.46 -1.49
CA ASP A 112 -17.32 7.27 -0.07
C ASP A 112 -16.16 7.74 0.84
N ALA A 113 -16.39 7.70 2.16
CA ALA A 113 -15.43 8.03 3.23
C ALA A 113 -14.78 9.42 3.05
N LEU A 114 -13.45 9.51 2.92
CA LEU A 114 -12.74 10.79 2.85
C LEU A 114 -13.23 11.67 1.71
N TRP A 115 -13.75 11.10 0.61
CA TRP A 115 -14.43 11.87 -0.43
C TRP A 115 -15.54 12.74 0.16
N GLY A 116 -16.36 12.15 1.04
CA GLY A 116 -17.47 12.81 1.72
C GLY A 116 -17.07 13.91 2.72
N SER A 117 -15.90 13.80 3.36
CA SER A 117 -15.53 14.61 4.53
C SER A 117 -14.40 15.61 4.29
N LEU A 118 -13.56 15.40 3.26
CA LEU A 118 -12.40 16.23 2.98
C LEU A 118 -12.79 17.70 2.78
N THR A 119 -12.01 18.60 3.38
CA THR A 119 -12.16 20.06 3.23
C THR A 119 -10.87 20.74 2.76
N ALA A 120 -9.70 20.13 2.99
CA ALA A 120 -8.43 20.58 2.43
C ALA A 120 -7.41 19.43 2.39
N TYR A 121 -6.34 19.60 1.63
CA TYR A 121 -5.19 18.70 1.61
C TYR A 121 -3.89 19.49 1.33
N GLY A 122 -2.75 18.89 1.63
CA GLY A 122 -1.43 19.47 1.34
C GLY A 122 -0.95 19.14 -0.06
N GLU A 123 -0.57 20.16 -0.84
CA GLU A 123 0.08 19.98 -2.17
C GLU A 123 1.58 19.64 -2.06
N ASP A 124 2.16 19.78 -0.88
CA ASP A 124 3.56 19.58 -0.55
C ASP A 124 3.93 18.11 -0.26
N ALA A 125 3.07 17.17 -0.64
CA ALA A 125 3.22 15.76 -0.37
C ALA A 125 4.49 15.13 -0.98
N THR A 126 4.99 14.09 -0.30
CA THR A 126 5.99 13.19 -0.86
C THR A 126 5.32 12.18 -1.78
N ILE A 127 5.67 12.22 -3.06
CA ILE A 127 5.17 11.29 -4.08
C ILE A 127 6.29 10.36 -4.52
N VAL A 128 6.08 9.06 -4.40
CA VAL A 128 7.03 8.02 -4.85
C VAL A 128 6.35 7.24 -5.98
N ALA A 129 6.98 7.17 -7.15
CA ALA A 129 6.40 6.53 -8.33
C ALA A 129 7.33 5.43 -8.87
N ASP A 130 6.76 4.27 -9.12
CA ASP A 130 7.45 3.08 -9.65
C ASP A 130 6.85 2.73 -11.02
N ALA A 131 7.51 3.21 -12.08
CA ALA A 131 7.08 2.98 -13.46
C ALA A 131 7.15 1.50 -13.88
N GLU A 132 7.97 0.67 -13.21
CA GLU A 132 8.06 -0.75 -13.52
C GLU A 132 6.78 -1.48 -13.12
N THR A 133 6.24 -1.13 -11.95
CA THR A 133 5.02 -1.73 -11.44
C THR A 133 3.79 -0.91 -11.77
N GLY A 134 3.89 0.36 -12.17
CA GLY A 134 2.74 1.26 -12.26
C GLY A 134 2.20 1.66 -10.87
N GLY A 135 3.00 1.47 -9.82
CA GLY A 135 2.66 1.85 -8.45
C GLY A 135 3.00 3.31 -8.18
N VAL A 136 2.17 4.01 -7.41
CA VAL A 136 2.47 5.35 -6.91
C VAL A 136 2.00 5.48 -5.47
N ALA A 137 2.77 6.15 -4.63
CA ALA A 137 2.41 6.46 -3.26
C ALA A 137 2.44 7.96 -3.01
N TRP A 138 1.58 8.40 -2.10
CA TRP A 138 1.42 9.77 -1.65
C TRP A 138 1.49 9.77 -0.12
N PHE A 139 2.38 10.56 0.44
CA PHE A 139 2.44 10.84 1.87
C PHE A 139 2.29 12.35 2.08
N GLY A 140 1.28 12.75 2.85
CA GLY A 140 0.98 14.14 3.09
C GLY A 140 -0.08 14.29 4.16
N TRP A 141 -0.74 15.45 4.20
CA TRP A 141 -1.81 15.72 5.13
C TRP A 141 -3.13 15.98 4.40
N VAL A 142 -4.21 15.62 5.09
CA VAL A 142 -5.60 15.93 4.72
C VAL A 142 -6.28 16.63 5.88
N GLU A 143 -7.37 17.33 5.63
CA GLU A 143 -8.14 18.01 6.66
C GLU A 143 -9.64 17.71 6.49
N GLU A 144 -10.26 17.28 7.59
CA GLU A 144 -11.70 17.03 7.68
C GLU A 144 -12.32 18.04 8.65
N HIS A 145 -13.07 19.01 8.13
CA HIS A 145 -13.79 20.01 8.92
C HIS A 145 -12.91 20.78 9.91
N GLY A 146 -11.69 21.15 9.50
CA GLY A 146 -10.71 21.87 10.32
C GLY A 146 -9.82 20.97 11.19
N ASN A 147 -9.96 19.64 11.10
CA ASN A 147 -9.11 18.68 11.81
C ASN A 147 -8.09 18.06 10.85
N PRO A 148 -6.80 18.44 10.94
CA PRO A 148 -5.78 17.88 10.08
C PRO A 148 -5.41 16.46 10.52
N SER A 149 -5.11 15.60 9.55
CA SER A 149 -4.74 14.19 9.74
C SER A 149 -3.57 13.81 8.84
N TYR A 150 -2.73 12.88 9.29
CA TYR A 150 -1.71 12.31 8.41
C TYR A 150 -2.39 11.37 7.40
N TYR A 151 -1.91 11.41 6.17
CA TYR A 151 -2.51 10.72 5.05
C TYR A 151 -1.42 9.97 4.27
N ALA A 152 -1.64 8.68 4.09
CA ALA A 152 -0.90 7.90 3.12
C ALA A 152 -1.86 7.21 2.16
N MET A 153 -1.50 7.23 0.89
CA MET A 153 -2.19 6.51 -0.16
C MET A 153 -1.17 5.77 -1.00
N ARG A 154 -1.51 4.57 -1.45
CA ARG A 154 -0.88 3.97 -2.63
C ARG A 154 -1.94 3.66 -3.69
N MET A 155 -1.55 3.80 -4.95
CA MET A 155 -2.37 3.50 -6.11
C MET A 155 -1.64 2.55 -7.06
N LYS A 156 -2.42 1.77 -7.81
CA LYS A 156 -1.94 1.02 -8.98
C LYS A 156 -2.57 1.61 -10.23
N VAL A 157 -1.74 1.86 -11.23
CA VAL A 157 -2.15 2.32 -12.55
C VAL A 157 -1.79 1.27 -13.60
N GLU A 158 -2.78 0.84 -14.36
CA GLU A 158 -2.66 -0.13 -15.45
C GLU A 158 -3.29 0.48 -16.71
N ASP A 159 -2.56 0.47 -17.83
CA ASP A 159 -3.01 1.10 -19.08
C ASP A 159 -3.43 2.58 -18.93
N SER A 160 -2.67 3.32 -18.12
CA SER A 160 -2.94 4.71 -17.72
C SER A 160 -4.27 4.89 -16.97
N LYS A 161 -4.77 3.82 -16.33
CA LYS A 161 -6.01 3.84 -15.57
C LYS A 161 -5.81 3.33 -14.14
N VAL A 162 -6.45 3.97 -13.18
CA VAL A 162 -6.39 3.60 -11.77
C VAL A 162 -7.19 2.32 -11.54
N SER A 163 -6.52 1.24 -11.11
CA SER A 163 -7.14 -0.06 -10.80
C SER A 163 -7.14 -0.40 -9.31
N GLU A 164 -6.31 0.28 -8.51
CA GLU A 164 -6.24 0.09 -7.06
C GLU A 164 -5.99 1.43 -6.36
N VAL A 165 -6.64 1.64 -5.22
CA VAL A 165 -6.38 2.74 -4.28
C VAL A 165 -6.51 2.18 -2.85
N GLU A 166 -5.45 2.30 -2.08
CA GLU A 166 -5.40 1.98 -0.66
C GLU A 166 -4.99 3.22 0.11
N THR A 167 -5.86 3.64 1.03
CA THR A 167 -5.67 4.83 1.86
C THR A 167 -5.62 4.45 3.33
N ILE A 168 -4.73 5.07 4.09
CA ILE A 168 -4.77 5.14 5.55
C ILE A 168 -4.81 6.61 5.97
N VAL A 169 -5.76 6.94 6.85
CA VAL A 169 -5.88 8.28 7.45
C VAL A 169 -5.65 8.14 8.95
N ALA A 170 -4.55 8.70 9.44
CA ALA A 170 -4.28 8.73 10.87
C ALA A 170 -4.86 10.00 11.49
N ARG A 171 -5.87 9.84 12.33
CA ARG A 171 -6.59 10.92 13.01
C ARG A 171 -6.11 11.07 14.46
N LEU A 172 -6.17 12.29 15.00
CA LEU A 172 -5.69 12.59 16.35
C LEU A 172 -6.44 11.79 17.44
N GLU A 173 -7.71 11.49 17.20
CA GLU A 173 -8.56 10.77 18.15
C GLU A 173 -8.24 9.27 18.24
N GLU A 174 -7.45 8.74 17.30
CA GLU A 174 -7.06 7.34 17.31
C GLU A 174 -5.95 7.09 18.35
N PRO A 175 -6.00 5.97 19.10
CA PRO A 175 -4.94 5.64 20.03
C PRO A 175 -3.62 5.38 19.31
N GLY A 176 -2.56 6.06 19.72
CA GLY A 176 -1.21 5.79 19.24
C GLY A 176 -0.31 7.01 19.26
N LEU A 177 0.88 6.85 18.68
CA LEU A 177 1.82 7.93 18.56
C LEU A 177 1.31 8.89 17.47
N PHE A 178 1.30 10.19 17.77
CA PHE A 178 0.78 11.23 16.89
C PHE A 178 1.43 12.57 17.22
N SER A 179 1.83 13.33 16.21
CA SER A 179 2.27 14.73 16.38
C SER A 179 1.20 15.70 15.88
N GLU A 180 0.79 16.65 16.72
CA GLU A 180 -0.18 17.69 16.37
C GLU A 180 0.31 18.65 15.26
N ASP A 181 1.61 18.69 14.98
CA ASP A 181 2.20 19.45 13.86
C ASP A 181 2.05 18.70 12.52
N VAL A 182 0.80 18.34 12.19
CA VAL A 182 0.47 17.53 11.01
C VAL A 182 0.99 18.17 9.73
N LYS A 183 0.71 19.47 9.54
CA LYS A 183 1.08 20.18 8.31
C LYS A 183 2.60 20.37 8.17
N GLY A 184 3.33 20.45 9.28
CA GLY A 184 4.78 20.59 9.26
C GLY A 184 5.54 19.27 9.09
N ARG A 185 4.88 18.12 9.33
CA ARG A 185 5.56 16.82 9.47
C ARG A 185 5.03 15.72 8.55
N ALA A 186 4.02 16.00 7.74
CA ALA A 186 3.40 14.98 6.88
C ALA A 186 4.10 14.78 5.53
N ALA A 187 4.92 15.74 5.09
CA ALA A 187 5.77 15.63 3.91
C ALA A 187 7.19 15.22 4.31
N TYR A 188 7.79 14.33 3.52
CA TYR A 188 9.12 13.74 3.75
C TYR A 188 10.08 14.10 2.63
N ALA A 189 10.19 15.39 2.31
CA ALA A 189 11.00 15.88 1.19
C ALA A 189 12.47 15.49 1.34
N GLU A 190 12.96 15.37 2.58
CA GLU A 190 14.32 14.95 2.91
C GLU A 190 14.64 13.53 2.43
N LEU A 191 13.64 12.65 2.29
CA LEU A 191 13.86 11.28 1.83
C LEU A 191 13.97 11.15 0.30
N MET A 192 13.64 12.22 -0.43
CA MET A 192 13.60 12.21 -1.90
C MET A 192 14.96 12.44 -2.57
N GLU A 193 16.00 12.65 -1.78
CA GLU A 193 17.38 12.73 -2.29
C GLU A 193 17.81 11.41 -2.96
N THR A 194 18.48 11.51 -4.11
CA THR A 194 18.97 10.33 -4.82
C THR A 194 20.16 9.72 -4.08
N VAL A 195 20.15 8.40 -3.91
CA VAL A 195 21.27 7.69 -3.30
C VAL A 195 22.46 7.71 -4.26
N PRO A 196 23.72 7.86 -3.82
CA PRO A 196 24.88 7.72 -4.71
C PRO A 196 24.90 6.35 -5.40
N ALA A 197 25.26 6.30 -6.68
CA ALA A 197 25.17 5.06 -7.47
C ALA A 197 25.92 3.86 -6.86
N ALA A 198 27.01 4.10 -6.13
CA ALA A 198 27.79 3.05 -5.46
C ALA A 198 27.10 2.48 -4.20
N SER A 199 26.18 3.24 -3.60
CA SER A 199 25.44 2.90 -2.38
C SER A 199 24.00 2.48 -2.69
N ARG A 200 23.61 2.40 -3.97
CA ARG A 200 22.29 1.93 -4.40
C ARG A 200 22.21 0.42 -4.34
N SER A 201 21.11 -0.06 -3.77
CA SER A 201 20.71 -1.47 -3.87
C SER A 201 19.81 -1.68 -5.08
N SER A 202 19.88 -2.88 -5.68
CA SER A 202 18.89 -3.32 -6.67
C SER A 202 17.48 -3.41 -6.05
N ARG A 203 16.42 -3.31 -6.85
CA ARG A 203 15.02 -3.52 -6.43
C ARG A 203 14.82 -4.77 -5.57
N GLU A 204 15.32 -5.91 -6.01
CA GLU A 204 15.20 -7.20 -5.29
C GLU A 204 15.80 -7.09 -3.88
N ARG A 205 17.00 -6.51 -3.78
CA ARG A 205 17.67 -6.27 -2.50
C ARG A 205 16.91 -5.29 -1.60
N LEU A 206 16.33 -4.22 -2.15
CA LEU A 206 15.50 -3.28 -1.39
C LEU A 206 14.28 -3.98 -0.78
N VAL A 207 13.61 -4.83 -1.56
CA VAL A 207 12.47 -5.64 -1.10
C VAL A 207 12.90 -6.67 -0.04
N ASP A 208 14.04 -7.33 -0.23
CA ASP A 208 14.59 -8.27 0.76
C ASP A 208 14.89 -7.58 2.10
N ILE A 209 15.45 -6.37 2.08
CA ILE A 209 15.71 -5.57 3.29
C ILE A 209 14.39 -5.20 3.97
N ALA A 210 13.37 -4.80 3.21
CA ALA A 210 12.05 -4.49 3.75
C ALA A 210 11.35 -5.73 4.37
N HIS A 211 11.56 -6.92 3.79
CA HIS A 211 11.16 -8.18 4.43
C HIS A 211 11.93 -8.46 5.73
N GLY A 212 13.23 -8.18 5.73
CA GLY A 212 14.10 -8.25 6.90
C GLY A 212 13.59 -7.35 8.03
N TYR A 213 13.28 -6.09 7.73
CA TYR A 213 12.69 -5.12 8.66
C TYR A 213 11.47 -5.68 9.39
N TYR A 214 10.49 -6.21 8.66
CA TYR A 214 9.30 -6.77 9.30
C TYR A 214 9.57 -8.09 10.03
N SER A 215 10.63 -8.81 9.69
CA SER A 215 11.06 -10.00 10.42
C SER A 215 11.73 -9.63 11.74
N THR A 216 12.52 -8.54 11.76
CA THR A 216 13.05 -7.89 12.96
C THR A 216 11.92 -7.38 13.86
N LEU A 217 10.92 -6.68 13.29
CA LEU A 217 9.79 -6.13 14.03
C LEU A 217 8.91 -7.20 14.69
N GLN A 218 8.62 -8.31 13.99
CA GLN A 218 7.73 -9.35 14.51
C GLN A 218 8.38 -10.24 15.58
N GLN A 219 9.67 -10.59 15.42
CA GLN A 219 10.34 -11.48 16.38
C GLN A 219 10.91 -10.72 17.57
N ASN A 220 11.27 -9.46 17.33
CA ASN A 220 11.97 -8.51 18.17
C ASN A 220 12.47 -9.00 19.54
N ASP A 221 13.48 -9.85 19.49
CA ASP A 221 14.18 -10.43 20.64
C ASP A 221 15.64 -9.93 20.77
N GLY A 222 15.97 -8.86 20.03
CA GLY A 222 17.32 -8.32 19.87
C GLY A 222 18.06 -8.84 18.63
N THR A 223 17.54 -9.88 17.96
CA THR A 223 18.08 -10.34 16.68
C THR A 223 17.61 -9.44 15.53
N LEU A 224 18.56 -8.87 14.79
CA LEU A 224 18.27 -8.07 13.60
C LEU A 224 18.30 -8.94 12.33
N PHE A 225 17.28 -8.77 11.47
CA PHE A 225 17.18 -9.39 10.14
C PHE A 225 17.28 -8.35 9.01
N ALA A 226 17.47 -7.08 9.36
CA ALA A 226 17.84 -5.97 8.50
C ALA A 226 18.80 -5.06 9.29
N GLU A 227 19.71 -4.41 8.59
CA GLU A 227 20.64 -3.45 9.17
C GLU A 227 20.02 -2.06 9.19
N PHE A 228 20.39 -1.25 10.18
CA PHE A 228 19.94 0.12 10.37
C PHE A 228 21.17 1.00 10.52
N SER A 229 21.15 2.21 9.94
CA SER A 229 22.24 3.15 10.17
C SER A 229 22.21 3.64 11.62
N ASP A 230 23.38 4.03 12.13
CA ASP A 230 23.55 4.58 13.48
C ASP A 230 22.63 5.79 13.74
N ASP A 231 22.33 6.56 12.70
CA ASP A 231 21.47 7.75 12.73
C ASP A 231 20.04 7.51 12.23
N CYS A 232 19.61 6.25 12.16
CA CYS A 232 18.29 5.91 11.62
C CYS A 232 17.17 6.72 12.31
N SER A 233 16.32 7.38 11.52
CA SER A 233 15.17 8.14 12.04
C SER A 233 13.85 7.40 11.81
N TRP A 234 12.99 7.29 12.83
CA TRP A 234 11.65 6.74 12.66
C TRP A 234 10.59 7.72 13.15
N HIS A 235 9.70 8.13 12.24
CA HIS A 235 8.51 8.89 12.58
C HIS A 235 7.23 8.10 12.24
N GLU A 236 6.34 7.95 13.21
CA GLU A 236 4.99 7.39 13.05
C GLU A 236 3.97 8.51 13.27
N ASN A 237 3.09 8.76 12.29
CA ASN A 237 2.12 9.87 12.31
C ASN A 237 2.79 11.19 12.74
N GLY A 238 3.96 11.47 12.13
CA GLY A 238 4.82 12.63 12.35
C GLY A 238 5.52 12.72 13.72
N ALA A 239 5.20 11.86 14.67
CA ALA A 239 5.87 11.82 15.96
C ALA A 239 7.12 10.92 15.90
N ASP A 240 8.20 11.37 16.54
CA ASP A 240 9.47 10.64 16.61
C ASP A 240 9.32 9.45 17.55
N VAL A 241 9.51 8.25 17.01
CA VAL A 241 9.35 6.99 17.75
C VAL A 241 10.43 6.83 18.80
N VAL A 242 11.68 7.17 18.50
CA VAL A 242 12.80 7.03 19.44
C VAL A 242 12.63 8.00 20.60
N ALA A 243 12.35 9.27 20.31
CA ALA A 243 12.14 10.29 21.34
C ALA A 243 10.89 10.05 22.20
N SER A 244 9.96 9.20 21.74
CA SER A 244 8.78 8.79 22.52
C SER A 244 9.07 7.74 23.59
N VAL A 245 10.22 7.06 23.52
CA VAL A 245 10.59 5.99 24.46
C VAL A 245 11.30 6.57 25.68
N PRO A 246 10.79 6.35 26.91
CA PRO A 246 11.46 6.82 28.12
C PRO A 246 12.88 6.26 28.28
N ASP A 247 13.78 7.10 28.78
CA ASP A 247 15.17 6.77 29.10
C ASP A 247 16.04 6.35 27.89
N ILE A 248 15.56 6.57 26.67
CA ILE A 248 16.34 6.44 25.43
C ILE A 248 16.51 7.84 24.84
N THR A 249 17.77 8.26 24.64
CA THR A 249 18.11 9.57 24.11
C THR A 249 19.29 9.44 23.17
N ASP A 250 19.25 10.15 22.03
CA ASP A 250 20.37 10.30 21.10
C ASP A 250 20.86 8.97 20.47
N GLU A 251 19.97 7.99 20.31
CA GLU A 251 20.23 6.70 19.64
C GLU A 251 19.47 6.62 18.30
N GLY A 252 19.98 5.85 17.34
CA GLY A 252 19.27 5.54 16.10
C GLY A 252 18.08 4.60 16.31
N CYS A 253 17.14 4.58 15.36
CA CYS A 253 15.96 3.73 15.41
C CYS A 253 16.29 2.22 15.56
N GLY A 254 17.47 1.80 15.07
CA GLY A 254 17.99 0.44 15.18
C GLY A 254 18.07 -0.04 16.64
N HIS A 255 18.42 0.85 17.56
CA HIS A 255 18.57 0.53 18.98
C HIS A 255 17.28 -0.03 19.60
N LEU A 256 16.11 0.49 19.21
CA LEU A 256 14.82 -0.03 19.70
C LEU A 256 14.61 -1.50 19.32
N PHE A 257 15.15 -1.93 18.18
CA PHE A 257 15.10 -3.31 17.77
C PHE A 257 16.07 -4.19 18.56
N GLU A 258 17.29 -3.71 18.81
CA GLU A 258 18.33 -4.41 19.58
C GLU A 258 17.88 -4.71 21.02
N ILE A 259 17.15 -3.78 21.63
CA ILE A 259 16.64 -3.97 22.99
C ILE A 259 15.36 -4.82 23.04
N GLY A 260 14.74 -5.13 21.90
CA GLY A 260 13.48 -5.87 21.86
C GLY A 260 12.26 -5.02 22.27
N TYR A 261 12.27 -3.72 21.98
CA TYR A 261 11.21 -2.79 22.37
C TYR A 261 9.84 -3.16 21.77
N PHE A 262 9.82 -3.64 20.54
CA PHE A 262 8.61 -4.00 19.78
C PHE A 262 8.09 -5.41 20.03
N LYS A 263 8.65 -6.13 21.01
CA LYS A 263 8.21 -7.48 21.40
C LYS A 263 6.68 -7.66 21.58
N PRO A 264 5.88 -6.65 22.00
CA PRO A 264 4.42 -6.77 22.04
C PRO A 264 3.74 -6.98 20.68
N ILE A 265 4.41 -6.72 19.55
CA ILE A 265 3.88 -7.00 18.21
C ILE A 265 3.99 -8.50 17.92
N ASP A 266 2.89 -9.22 18.14
CA ASP A 266 2.86 -10.68 17.97
C ASP A 266 2.98 -11.13 16.52
N ARG A 267 2.44 -10.32 15.60
CA ARG A 267 2.35 -10.68 14.19
C ARG A 267 2.35 -9.43 13.31
N VAL A 268 3.14 -9.47 12.26
CA VAL A 268 3.08 -8.52 11.15
C VAL A 268 2.65 -9.30 9.92
N ARG A 269 1.42 -9.11 9.49
CA ARG A 269 0.79 -9.81 8.36
C ARG A 269 0.51 -8.84 7.22
N ASP A 270 0.05 -9.38 6.09
CA ASP A 270 -0.39 -8.60 4.93
C ASP A 270 0.71 -7.70 4.35
N ARG A 271 1.96 -8.13 4.52
CA ARG A 271 3.16 -7.42 4.04
C ARG A 271 3.17 -7.40 2.51
N ALA A 272 3.21 -6.23 1.91
CA ALA A 272 3.47 -6.06 0.48
C ALA A 272 4.30 -4.80 0.23
N PHE A 273 4.98 -4.76 -0.93
CA PHE A 273 5.91 -3.69 -1.31
C PHE A 273 5.51 -3.11 -2.67
N PRO A 274 4.39 -2.38 -2.75
CA PRO A 274 3.78 -1.99 -4.03
C PRO A 274 4.55 -0.96 -4.85
N VAL A 275 5.49 -0.22 -4.25
CA VAL A 275 6.25 0.83 -4.93
C VAL A 275 7.72 0.74 -4.49
N VAL A 276 8.63 0.65 -5.46
CA VAL A 276 10.08 0.66 -5.23
C VAL A 276 10.74 1.69 -6.14
N ASP A 277 11.56 2.58 -5.56
CA ASP A 277 12.39 3.56 -6.28
C ASP A 277 13.87 3.27 -5.98
N GLU A 278 14.55 2.62 -6.94
CA GLU A 278 15.96 2.24 -6.82
C GLU A 278 16.92 3.45 -6.83
N GLU A 279 16.54 4.54 -7.51
CA GLU A 279 17.38 5.73 -7.60
C GLU A 279 17.46 6.44 -6.25
N ARG A 280 16.35 6.48 -5.53
CA ARG A 280 16.23 7.08 -4.20
C ARG A 280 16.35 6.07 -3.07
N GLY A 281 16.46 4.76 -3.35
CA GLY A 281 16.53 3.74 -2.32
C GLY A 281 15.27 3.70 -1.45
N LEU A 282 14.09 3.89 -2.06
CA LEU A 282 12.82 3.95 -1.33
C LEU A 282 12.00 2.69 -1.56
N VAL A 283 11.40 2.19 -0.48
CA VAL A 283 10.38 1.13 -0.54
C VAL A 283 9.14 1.61 0.19
N VAL A 284 8.02 1.64 -0.53
CA VAL A 284 6.70 1.77 0.11
C VAL A 284 6.24 0.39 0.48
N ALA A 285 5.96 0.19 1.76
CA ALA A 285 5.49 -1.05 2.32
C ALA A 285 4.10 -0.88 2.93
N VAL A 286 3.26 -1.90 2.81
CA VAL A 286 1.97 -1.99 3.49
C VAL A 286 1.97 -3.18 4.42
N SER A 287 1.38 -3.05 5.61
CA SER A 287 1.27 -4.16 6.56
C SER A 287 0.14 -3.97 7.58
N THR A 288 -0.20 -5.05 8.27
CA THR A 288 -1.04 -5.01 9.47
C THR A 288 -0.30 -5.64 10.64
N ARG A 289 -0.21 -4.92 11.74
CA ARG A 289 0.48 -5.32 12.98
C ARG A 289 -0.55 -5.70 14.02
N ASP A 290 -0.50 -6.93 14.53
CA ASP A 290 -1.41 -7.41 15.56
C ASP A 290 -0.71 -7.41 16.93
N GLN A 291 -1.39 -6.86 17.94
CA GLN A 291 -1.00 -6.91 19.35
C GLN A 291 -2.14 -7.51 20.17
N ASN A 292 -1.91 -8.67 20.78
CA ASN A 292 -2.89 -9.34 21.62
C ASN A 292 -2.97 -8.71 23.02
N ASN A 293 -1.88 -8.08 23.48
CA ASN A 293 -1.75 -7.50 24.82
C ASN A 293 -2.10 -8.48 25.95
N ASN A 294 -1.80 -9.78 25.80
CA ASN A 294 -1.94 -10.80 26.84
C ASN A 294 -1.08 -10.48 28.08
N ASN A 295 0.04 -9.79 27.86
CA ASN A 295 0.85 -9.17 28.89
C ASN A 295 0.97 -7.69 28.57
N VAL A 296 0.92 -6.86 29.60
CA VAL A 296 1.03 -5.39 29.47
C VAL A 296 2.42 -4.88 29.83
N THR A 297 3.28 -5.75 30.34
CA THR A 297 4.70 -5.50 30.62
C THR A 297 5.58 -6.55 29.94
N TRP A 298 6.81 -6.18 29.60
CA TRP A 298 7.83 -7.10 29.08
C TRP A 298 9.23 -6.63 29.47
N GLN A 299 10.17 -7.56 29.46
CA GLN A 299 11.58 -7.29 29.72
C GLN A 299 12.33 -7.13 28.39
N THR A 300 13.08 -6.04 28.26
CA THR A 300 13.99 -5.77 27.15
C THR A 300 15.40 -6.34 27.42
N THR A 301 16.22 -6.48 26.37
CA THR A 301 17.54 -7.15 26.47
C THR A 301 18.58 -6.31 27.23
N ASP A 302 18.34 -4.99 27.36
CA ASP A 302 19.06 -4.05 28.22
C ASP A 302 18.76 -4.23 29.72
N GLY A 303 17.81 -5.10 30.07
CA GLY A 303 17.41 -5.37 31.46
C GLY A 303 16.39 -4.39 32.03
N VAL A 304 15.80 -3.54 31.20
CA VAL A 304 14.73 -2.62 31.59
C VAL A 304 13.36 -3.30 31.44
N GLU A 305 12.48 -3.11 32.42
CA GLU A 305 11.08 -3.51 32.27
C GLU A 305 10.31 -2.39 31.56
N ARG A 306 9.64 -2.73 30.46
CA ARG A 306 8.81 -1.83 29.68
C ARG A 306 7.33 -2.20 29.86
N LYS A 307 6.46 -1.25 29.55
CA LYS A 307 5.00 -1.39 29.66
C LYS A 307 4.33 -0.75 28.45
N ILE A 308 3.20 -1.33 28.01
CA ILE A 308 2.37 -0.75 26.96
C ILE A 308 1.73 0.55 27.47
N ASP A 309 1.31 1.41 26.54
CA ASP A 309 0.59 2.64 26.89
C ASP A 309 -0.65 2.33 27.73
N ASP A 310 -0.87 3.13 28.78
CA ASP A 310 -2.00 3.02 29.69
C ASP A 310 -3.37 3.19 29.00
N VAL A 311 -3.41 3.77 27.79
CA VAL A 311 -4.66 3.92 27.02
C VAL A 311 -4.94 2.72 26.09
N ILE A 312 -3.95 1.86 25.82
CA ILE A 312 -4.07 0.74 24.86
C ILE A 312 -3.76 -0.61 25.54
N TYR A 313 -4.56 -0.97 26.55
CA TYR A 313 -4.37 -2.20 27.33
C TYR A 313 -5.15 -3.42 26.80
N TYR A 314 -5.74 -3.32 25.61
CA TYR A 314 -6.57 -4.36 24.99
C TYR A 314 -6.02 -4.77 23.62
N SER A 315 -6.42 -5.95 23.14
CA SER A 315 -5.98 -6.46 21.85
C SER A 315 -6.43 -5.55 20.71
N HIS A 316 -5.54 -5.27 19.78
CA HIS A 316 -5.81 -4.41 18.63
C HIS A 316 -4.87 -4.71 17.46
N SER A 317 -5.26 -4.24 16.29
CA SER A 317 -4.42 -4.24 15.11
C SER A 317 -4.06 -2.81 14.73
N ARG A 318 -2.97 -2.62 14.00
CA ARG A 318 -2.65 -1.35 13.34
C ARG A 318 -2.39 -1.59 11.86
N GLY A 319 -3.06 -0.84 11.01
CA GLY A 319 -2.72 -0.76 9.60
C GLY A 319 -1.58 0.23 9.39
N ALA A 320 -0.72 -0.03 8.42
CA ALA A 320 0.38 0.86 8.10
C ALA A 320 0.63 0.93 6.59
N ILE A 321 0.84 2.15 6.10
CA ILE A 321 1.59 2.42 4.87
C ILE A 321 2.87 3.13 5.31
N GLU A 322 4.01 2.57 4.92
CA GLU A 322 5.32 2.98 5.41
C GLU A 322 6.26 3.25 4.25
N LEU A 323 7.08 4.29 4.38
CA LEU A 323 8.18 4.60 3.48
C LEU A 323 9.50 4.28 4.18
N LEU A 324 10.24 3.32 3.63
CA LEU A 324 11.57 2.95 4.07
C LEU A 324 12.60 3.60 3.15
N LYS A 325 13.56 4.33 3.73
CA LYS A 325 14.77 4.80 3.04
C LYS A 325 15.92 3.85 3.33
N ILE A 326 16.56 3.38 2.27
CA ILE A 326 17.65 2.40 2.33
C ILE A 326 18.86 2.95 1.56
N GLU A 327 19.99 3.03 2.23
CA GLU A 327 21.26 3.47 1.67
C GLU A 327 22.36 2.52 2.10
N ASP A 328 23.24 2.12 1.18
CA ASP A 328 24.34 1.17 1.45
C ASP A 328 23.88 -0.18 2.06
N GLY A 329 22.60 -0.53 1.84
CA GLY A 329 22.01 -1.76 2.38
C GLY A 329 21.47 -1.64 3.81
N GLU A 330 21.51 -0.45 4.41
CA GLU A 330 21.00 -0.14 5.75
C GLU A 330 19.74 0.72 5.66
N ILE A 331 18.81 0.55 6.59
CA ILE A 331 17.63 1.42 6.73
C ILE A 331 18.06 2.70 7.46
N THR A 332 17.94 3.84 6.80
CA THR A 332 18.31 5.16 7.36
C THR A 332 17.11 5.97 7.82
N ALA A 333 15.92 5.68 7.28
CA ALA A 333 14.70 6.30 7.75
C ALA A 333 13.46 5.44 7.54
N ILE A 334 12.52 5.60 8.48
CA ILE A 334 11.19 5.02 8.44
C ILE A 334 10.19 6.16 8.63
N ARG A 335 9.21 6.25 7.74
CA ARG A 335 8.05 7.14 7.88
C ARG A 335 6.79 6.31 7.77
N SER A 336 5.96 6.33 8.80
CA SER A 336 4.76 5.48 8.86
C SER A 336 3.53 6.35 9.05
N VAL A 337 2.51 6.13 8.22
CA VAL A 337 1.14 6.58 8.52
C VAL A 337 0.35 5.35 8.92
N THR A 338 -0.22 5.40 10.13
CA THR A 338 -0.78 4.22 10.77
C THR A 338 -2.08 4.55 11.44
N ASN A 339 -3.02 3.62 11.37
CA ASN A 339 -4.33 3.74 11.99
C ASN A 339 -4.56 2.64 13.02
N PHE A 340 -5.54 2.86 13.88
CA PHE A 340 -5.96 1.89 14.89
C PHE A 340 -7.13 1.04 14.38
N LEU A 341 -7.02 -0.29 14.49
CA LEU A 341 -8.00 -1.23 13.96
C LEU A 341 -8.44 -2.24 15.03
N PRO A 342 -9.68 -2.77 14.92
CA PRO A 342 -10.09 -3.93 15.69
C PRO A 342 -9.11 -5.10 15.53
N TYR A 343 -8.84 -5.80 16.64
CA TYR A 343 -7.92 -6.94 16.64
C TYR A 343 -8.30 -7.97 15.57
N TYR A 344 -7.33 -8.35 14.76
CA TYR A 344 -7.48 -9.29 13.64
C TYR A 344 -8.46 -8.85 12.55
N MET A 345 -8.72 -7.54 12.42
CA MET A 345 -9.42 -7.02 11.24
C MET A 345 -8.72 -7.50 9.96
N PRO A 346 -9.38 -8.29 9.10
CA PRO A 346 -8.73 -8.85 7.91
C PRO A 346 -8.33 -7.75 6.95
N SER A 347 -7.14 -7.87 6.33
CA SER A 347 -6.79 -6.97 5.24
C SER A 347 -7.63 -7.29 4.00
N PRO A 348 -8.28 -6.29 3.37
CA PRO A 348 -8.98 -6.47 2.10
C PRO A 348 -8.03 -6.93 0.97
N TRP A 349 -6.74 -6.63 1.08
CA TRP A 349 -5.73 -6.88 0.06
C TRP A 349 -5.18 -8.32 0.05
N GLN A 350 -5.44 -9.10 1.10
CA GLN A 350 -4.97 -10.49 1.22
C GLN A 350 -5.73 -11.46 0.29
N GLN A 351 -7.00 -11.19 -0.03
CA GLN A 351 -7.85 -12.10 -0.81
C GLN A 351 -7.48 -12.16 -2.31
N ARG A 352 -6.67 -11.24 -2.81
CA ARG A 352 -6.26 -11.21 -4.23
C ARG A 352 -5.11 -12.15 -4.55
N ALA A 353 -4.27 -12.49 -3.57
CA ALA A 353 -3.19 -13.47 -3.76
C ALA A 353 -3.70 -14.90 -4.03
N VAL A 354 -5.00 -15.16 -3.81
CA VAL A 354 -5.61 -16.51 -3.91
C VAL A 354 -6.69 -16.60 -4.99
N SER A 355 -7.02 -15.52 -5.71
CA SER A 355 -7.99 -15.60 -6.80
C SER A 355 -7.27 -15.92 -8.12
N PRO A 356 -7.44 -17.13 -8.71
CA PRO A 356 -7.03 -17.32 -10.08
C PRO A 356 -7.83 -16.33 -10.93
N ALA A 357 -7.15 -15.70 -11.89
CA ALA A 357 -7.84 -15.14 -13.04
C ALA A 357 -8.68 -16.28 -13.64
N ASN A 358 -9.99 -16.23 -13.42
CA ASN A 358 -10.90 -17.05 -14.19
C ASN A 358 -11.21 -16.24 -15.44
N ASP A 359 -10.82 -16.84 -16.56
CA ASP A 359 -10.98 -16.43 -17.96
C ASP A 359 -12.35 -15.82 -18.29
#